data_AF-A0A1X1J458-F1
#
_entry.id   AF-A0A1X1J458-F1
#
_cell.length_a   1.000
_cell.length_b   1.000
_cell.length_c   1.000
_cell.angle_alpha   90.00
_cell.angle_beta   90.00
_cell.angle_gamma   90.00
#
_symmetry.space_group_name_H-M   'P 1'
#
loop_
_entity.id
_entity.type
_entity.pdbx_description
1 polymer ?
#
loop_
_entity_poly.entity_id
_entity_poly.type
_entity_poly.pdbx_seq_one_letter_code
_entity_poly.pdbx_strand_id
1 'polypeptide(L)'
;MRYKEEVYFAYWDIQSISQYLYGSSVKLLDGGHVLYENQFMPSGTVIHEWHSRANYQALRNTSQLPELKRGQNYIFGSHIETIPENSTYLKVEFMDARDEEISNQIIKQGERVSVCVPDNTQYYKVQLVSSGCHRFLFEGIYVAEEQLADYTVDRYWISDLLHQDSEKETMYVCFTEPELNRTGFIPERVREHFSNVLIVNSSYREALLYMEERFYETLLETIEELAQEHFFEKVAFVGYGVISNIAALHYSKQFGNSYALVTDEFLSELDYQRLLERYRSRVNPPIFKELLLQQFNPTKVKEYADLKTRPRELANIEYLLDKSFLLQAIDLEKIEEWMRENEN
;
A
#
# COMPACT_ATOMS: atom_id res chain seq x y z
N MET A 1 19.86 -0.75 -10.29
CA MET A 1 18.97 -1.83 -9.82
C MET A 1 17.56 -1.44 -10.24
N ARG A 2 16.84 -2.26 -11.01
CA ARG A 2 15.57 -1.84 -11.66
C ARG A 2 14.41 -2.01 -10.69
N TYR A 3 13.81 -0.88 -10.36
CA TYR A 3 12.70 -0.71 -9.43
C TYR A 3 11.36 -1.08 -10.08
N LYS A 4 10.65 -2.07 -9.54
CA LYS A 4 9.27 -2.43 -9.92
C LYS A 4 8.49 -2.82 -8.68
N GLU A 5 7.99 -1.82 -7.98
CA GLU A 5 7.30 -1.98 -6.69
C GLU A 5 5.79 -1.90 -6.86
N GLU A 6 5.21 -2.92 -7.47
CA GLU A 6 3.78 -3.18 -7.35
C GLU A 6 3.59 -4.47 -6.56
N VAL A 7 3.23 -4.32 -5.29
CA VAL A 7 2.74 -5.45 -4.48
C VAL A 7 1.23 -5.44 -4.62
N TYR A 8 0.69 -6.50 -5.21
CA TYR A 8 -0.74 -6.70 -5.34
C TYR A 8 -1.29 -7.40 -4.11
N PHE A 9 -2.42 -6.93 -3.63
CA PHE A 9 -3.13 -7.46 -2.48
C PHE A 9 -4.47 -8.06 -2.90
N ALA A 10 -4.72 -9.31 -2.50
CA ALA A 10 -6.03 -9.93 -2.61
C ALA A 10 -6.66 -10.06 -1.21
N TYR A 11 -7.76 -9.36 -1.01
CA TYR A 11 -8.55 -9.40 0.23
C TYR A 11 -9.65 -10.45 0.14
N TRP A 12 -10.18 -10.85 1.29
CA TRP A 12 -11.26 -11.83 1.37
C TRP A 12 -12.61 -11.12 1.18
N ASP A 13 -13.27 -11.39 0.06
CA ASP A 13 -14.66 -10.97 -0.15
C ASP A 13 -15.61 -11.95 0.55
N ILE A 14 -16.24 -11.52 1.63
CA ILE A 14 -17.18 -12.34 2.41
C ILE A 14 -18.43 -12.73 1.61
N GLN A 15 -18.73 -12.04 0.50
CA GLN A 15 -19.83 -12.36 -0.41
C GLN A 15 -19.44 -13.40 -1.46
N SER A 16 -18.15 -13.76 -1.57
CA SER A 16 -17.69 -14.81 -2.48
C SER A 16 -18.38 -16.14 -2.16
N ILE A 17 -18.74 -16.86 -3.21
CA ILE A 17 -19.32 -18.20 -3.08
C ILE A 17 -18.24 -19.29 -2.88
N SER A 18 -16.96 -18.94 -3.04
CA SER A 18 -15.82 -19.87 -3.00
C SER A 18 -15.23 -19.96 -1.59
N GLN A 19 -16.07 -20.23 -0.60
CA GLN A 19 -15.68 -20.31 0.81
C GLN A 19 -16.31 -21.50 1.53
N TYR A 20 -15.55 -22.11 2.44
CA TYR A 20 -16.04 -23.21 3.27
C TYR A 20 -16.76 -22.67 4.51
N LEU A 21 -18.08 -22.82 4.54
CA LEU A 21 -18.94 -22.29 5.61
C LEU A 21 -19.48 -23.36 6.57
N TYR A 22 -19.32 -24.64 6.27
CA TYR A 22 -19.91 -25.72 7.07
C TYR A 22 -19.32 -25.72 8.48
N GLY A 23 -20.17 -25.48 9.49
CA GLY A 23 -19.77 -25.40 10.90
C GLY A 23 -18.85 -24.21 11.23
N SER A 24 -18.82 -23.20 10.37
CA SER A 24 -17.87 -22.09 10.44
C SER A 24 -18.55 -20.78 10.77
N SER A 25 -17.90 -19.93 11.55
CA SER A 25 -18.27 -18.53 11.75
C SER A 25 -17.28 -17.65 11.01
N VAL A 26 -17.79 -16.77 10.14
CA VAL A 26 -16.97 -15.81 9.37
C VAL A 26 -17.50 -14.40 9.65
N LYS A 27 -16.61 -13.50 10.06
CA LYS A 27 -16.95 -12.11 10.36
C LYS A 27 -15.95 -11.17 9.72
N LEU A 28 -16.44 -10.21 8.94
CA LEU A 28 -15.65 -9.06 8.52
C LEU A 28 -15.56 -8.11 9.71
N LEU A 29 -14.34 -7.84 10.17
CA LEU A 29 -14.06 -6.89 11.24
C LEU A 29 -13.80 -5.50 10.64
N ASP A 30 -13.94 -4.45 11.45
CA ASP A 30 -13.57 -3.08 11.07
C ASP A 30 -12.11 -3.04 10.59
N GLY A 31 -11.76 -2.28 9.55
CA GLY A 31 -10.42 -2.34 8.93
C GLY A 31 -10.21 -3.50 7.94
N GLY A 32 -11.19 -4.39 7.78
CA GLY A 32 -11.28 -5.33 6.66
C GLY A 32 -10.63 -6.70 6.84
N HIS A 33 -10.14 -7.02 8.03
CA HIS A 33 -9.73 -8.39 8.33
C HIS A 33 -10.93 -9.31 8.43
N VAL A 34 -10.73 -10.56 8.08
CA VAL A 34 -11.71 -11.62 8.23
C VAL A 34 -11.31 -12.48 9.43
N LEU A 35 -12.19 -12.51 10.44
CA LEU A 35 -12.13 -13.47 11.53
C LEU A 35 -12.89 -14.73 11.13
N TYR A 36 -12.18 -15.85 11.11
CA TYR A 36 -12.73 -17.16 10.80
C TYR A 36 -12.57 -18.10 12.00
N GLU A 37 -13.61 -18.86 12.33
CA GLU A 37 -13.60 -19.83 13.43
C GLU A 37 -14.31 -21.12 13.02
N ASN A 38 -13.64 -22.27 13.15
CA ASN A 38 -14.19 -23.60 12.98
C ASN A 38 -13.36 -24.64 13.77
N GLN A 39 -13.90 -25.15 14.88
CA GLN A 39 -13.19 -26.11 15.75
C GLN A 39 -13.07 -27.52 15.18
N PHE A 40 -13.83 -27.85 14.13
CA PHE A 40 -13.92 -29.21 13.58
C PHE A 40 -13.53 -29.25 12.11
N MET A 41 -12.72 -28.28 11.67
CA MET A 41 -12.26 -28.19 10.29
C MET A 41 -11.32 -29.36 9.96
N PRO A 42 -11.64 -30.19 8.95
CA PRO A 42 -10.73 -31.23 8.51
C PRO A 42 -9.46 -30.63 7.90
N SER A 43 -8.30 -31.24 8.18
CA SER A 43 -7.05 -30.87 7.52
C SER A 43 -7.14 -31.15 6.01
N GLY A 44 -6.54 -30.27 5.20
CA GLY A 44 -6.61 -30.29 3.73
C GLY A 44 -7.86 -29.62 3.15
N THR A 45 -8.76 -29.11 3.98
CA THR A 45 -9.96 -28.38 3.50
C THR A 45 -9.56 -27.04 2.92
N VAL A 46 -9.96 -26.78 1.68
CA VAL A 46 -9.86 -25.46 1.07
C VAL A 46 -10.88 -24.53 1.73
N ILE A 47 -10.38 -23.51 2.42
CA ILE A 47 -11.19 -22.57 3.18
C ILE A 47 -11.72 -21.46 2.28
N HIS A 48 -10.89 -20.95 1.38
CA HIS A 48 -11.23 -19.91 0.42
C HIS A 48 -10.37 -20.01 -0.84
N GLU A 49 -10.92 -19.60 -1.98
CA GLU A 49 -10.20 -19.52 -3.26
C GLU A 49 -10.31 -18.13 -3.89
N TRP A 50 -9.18 -17.63 -4.40
CA TRP A 50 -9.08 -16.41 -5.20
C TRP A 50 -8.69 -16.77 -6.63
N HIS A 51 -9.26 -16.06 -7.61
CA HIS A 51 -9.03 -16.34 -9.04
C HIS A 51 -8.50 -15.12 -9.79
N SER A 52 -7.56 -15.35 -10.72
CA SER A 52 -7.05 -14.34 -11.68
C SER A 52 -7.89 -14.19 -12.95
N ARG A 53 -8.88 -15.07 -13.13
CA ARG A 53 -9.85 -14.99 -14.23
C ARG A 53 -11.23 -14.73 -13.64
N ALA A 54 -11.88 -13.67 -14.11
CA ALA A 54 -13.28 -13.41 -13.76
C ALA A 54 -14.19 -14.50 -14.33
N ASN A 55 -15.13 -14.98 -13.52
CA ASN A 55 -16.20 -15.86 -13.99
C ASN A 55 -17.52 -15.38 -13.40
N TYR A 56 -18.03 -14.28 -13.95
CA TYR A 56 -19.21 -13.62 -13.40
C TYR A 56 -20.49 -14.46 -13.57
N GLN A 57 -20.60 -15.23 -14.66
CA GLN A 57 -21.79 -16.03 -14.95
C GLN A 57 -21.96 -17.21 -13.97
N ALA A 58 -20.87 -17.91 -13.64
CA ALA A 58 -20.93 -19.07 -12.75
C ALA A 58 -20.61 -18.73 -11.29
N LEU A 59 -19.62 -17.87 -11.05
CA LEU A 59 -19.11 -17.58 -9.70
C LEU A 59 -19.53 -16.21 -9.16
N ARG A 60 -20.12 -15.33 -9.99
CA ARG A 60 -20.35 -13.90 -9.68
C ARG A 60 -19.08 -13.16 -9.21
N ASN A 61 -17.90 -13.76 -9.46
CA ASN A 61 -16.62 -13.24 -9.03
C ASN A 61 -15.99 -12.41 -10.16
N THR A 62 -15.47 -11.23 -9.80
CA THR A 62 -14.52 -10.46 -10.61
C THR A 62 -13.13 -11.07 -10.50
N SER A 63 -12.17 -10.61 -11.30
CA SER A 63 -10.77 -11.00 -11.07
C SER A 63 -10.31 -10.42 -9.74
N GLN A 64 -9.83 -11.28 -8.84
CA GLN A 64 -9.36 -10.91 -7.50
C GLN A 64 -7.83 -10.91 -7.43
N LEU A 65 -7.18 -11.55 -8.40
CA LEU A 65 -5.74 -11.67 -8.49
C LEU A 65 -5.24 -10.96 -9.75
N PRO A 66 -4.01 -10.40 -9.73
CA PRO A 66 -3.43 -9.74 -10.88
C PRO A 66 -3.12 -10.72 -12.01
N GLU A 67 -2.89 -10.22 -13.22
CA GLU A 67 -2.31 -11.02 -14.29
C GLU A 67 -0.79 -11.15 -14.07
N LEU A 68 -0.27 -12.37 -14.23
CA LEU A 68 1.15 -12.65 -14.06
C LEU A 68 1.84 -12.89 -15.40
N LYS A 69 3.07 -12.42 -15.52
CA LYS A 69 3.87 -12.62 -16.73
C LYS A 69 4.43 -14.04 -16.75
N ARG A 70 4.20 -14.74 -17.85
CA ARG A 70 4.76 -16.07 -18.14
C ARG A 70 6.29 -16.03 -18.10
N GLY A 71 6.89 -17.07 -17.53
CA GLY A 71 8.35 -17.21 -17.38
C GLY A 71 8.98 -16.28 -16.34
N GLN A 72 8.19 -15.51 -15.59
CA GLN A 72 8.67 -14.67 -14.50
C GLN A 72 8.43 -15.30 -13.13
N ASN A 73 9.26 -14.92 -12.17
CA ASN A 73 9.16 -15.37 -10.78
C ASN A 73 8.38 -14.37 -9.93
N TYR A 74 7.48 -14.90 -9.11
CA TYR A 74 6.70 -14.14 -8.16
C TYR A 74 6.81 -14.72 -6.76
N ILE A 75 6.76 -13.85 -5.76
CA ILE A 75 6.58 -14.19 -4.35
C ILE A 75 5.10 -14.07 -4.02
N PHE A 76 4.59 -15.09 -3.34
CA PHE A 76 3.26 -15.07 -2.75
C PHE A 76 3.39 -15.24 -1.23
N GLY A 77 2.50 -14.60 -0.50
CA GLY A 77 2.36 -14.85 0.93
C GLY A 77 1.05 -14.28 1.45
N SER A 78 0.83 -14.39 2.75
CA SER A 78 -0.37 -13.88 3.40
C SER A 78 -0.04 -13.25 4.74
N HIS A 79 -0.74 -12.17 5.05
CA HIS A 79 -0.83 -11.63 6.39
C HIS A 79 -2.01 -12.31 7.09
N ILE A 80 -1.70 -13.32 7.90
CA ILE A 80 -2.67 -14.13 8.62
C ILE A 80 -2.08 -14.52 9.98
N GLU A 81 -2.91 -14.51 11.01
CA GLU A 81 -2.60 -15.01 12.35
C GLU A 81 -3.50 -16.22 12.63
N THR A 82 -2.93 -17.36 13.02
CA THR A 82 -3.70 -18.61 13.17
C THR A 82 -3.58 -19.19 14.57
N ILE A 83 -4.63 -19.89 14.99
CA ILE A 83 -4.70 -20.69 16.21
C ILE A 83 -5.20 -22.10 15.81
N PRO A 84 -4.40 -23.16 15.97
CA PRO A 84 -2.99 -23.15 16.37
C PRO A 84 -2.07 -22.37 15.41
N GLU A 85 -0.86 -22.00 15.84
CA GLU A 85 0.11 -21.34 14.95
C GLU A 85 0.50 -22.25 13.77
N ASN A 86 0.77 -21.65 12.60
CA ASN A 86 1.17 -22.37 11.37
C ASN A 86 0.18 -23.46 10.93
N SER A 87 -1.11 -23.26 11.23
CA SER A 87 -2.17 -24.24 10.94
C SER A 87 -2.89 -23.98 9.62
N THR A 88 -2.34 -23.13 8.76
CA THR A 88 -2.82 -22.90 7.39
C THR A 88 -1.64 -22.78 6.42
N TYR A 89 -1.91 -22.96 5.12
CA TYR A 89 -0.95 -22.70 4.05
C TYR A 89 -1.69 -22.18 2.81
N LEU A 90 -0.95 -21.52 1.93
CA LEU A 90 -1.43 -21.16 0.60
C LEU A 90 -1.05 -22.27 -0.40
N LYS A 91 -1.97 -22.62 -1.29
CA LYS A 91 -1.69 -23.42 -2.48
C LYS A 91 -1.93 -22.55 -3.72
N VAL A 92 -0.89 -22.34 -4.52
CA VAL A 92 -0.97 -21.62 -5.79
C VAL A 92 -1.04 -22.64 -6.91
N GLU A 93 -2.08 -22.60 -7.74
CA GLU A 93 -2.32 -23.57 -8.82
C GLU A 93 -2.39 -22.85 -10.17
N PHE A 94 -1.55 -23.27 -11.12
CA PHE A 94 -1.53 -22.75 -12.49
C PHE A 94 -2.31 -23.68 -13.40
N MET A 95 -3.22 -23.10 -14.18
CA MET A 95 -4.19 -23.82 -15.00
C MET A 95 -3.99 -23.49 -16.47
N ASP A 96 -4.21 -24.48 -17.32
CA ASP A 96 -4.20 -24.31 -18.77
C ASP A 96 -5.55 -23.82 -19.31
N ALA A 97 -5.70 -23.76 -20.63
CA ALA A 97 -6.94 -23.34 -21.29
C ALA A 97 -8.10 -24.36 -21.19
N ARG A 98 -7.83 -25.60 -20.73
CA ARG A 98 -8.80 -26.69 -20.56
C ARG A 98 -9.20 -26.88 -19.08
N ASP A 99 -8.78 -25.95 -18.22
CA ASP A 99 -8.92 -26.02 -16.78
C ASP A 99 -8.19 -27.26 -16.17
N GLU A 100 -7.11 -27.72 -16.81
CA GLU A 100 -6.21 -28.75 -16.26
C GLU A 100 -5.05 -28.10 -15.48
N GLU A 101 -4.69 -28.69 -14.35
CA GLU A 101 -3.55 -28.24 -13.53
C GLU A 101 -2.24 -28.50 -14.29
N ILE A 102 -1.47 -27.44 -14.53
CA ILE A 102 -0.11 -27.51 -15.08
C ILE A 102 0.88 -27.81 -13.96
N SER A 103 0.77 -27.05 -12.87
CA SER A 103 1.59 -27.17 -11.68
C SER A 103 0.93 -26.50 -10.49
N ASN A 104 1.39 -26.86 -9.29
CA ASN A 104 1.02 -26.17 -8.06
C ASN A 104 2.22 -25.97 -7.14
N GLN A 105 2.10 -25.02 -6.23
CA GLN A 105 3.09 -24.72 -5.20
C GLN A 105 2.40 -24.52 -3.84
N ILE A 106 2.92 -25.16 -2.81
CA ILE A 106 2.52 -24.95 -1.43
C ILE A 106 3.46 -23.93 -0.77
N ILE A 107 2.88 -22.99 -0.03
CA ILE A 107 3.58 -21.92 0.67
C ILE A 107 3.05 -21.88 2.10
N LYS A 108 3.87 -22.28 3.07
CA LYS A 108 3.44 -22.25 4.48
C LYS A 108 3.44 -20.83 5.02
N GLN A 109 2.74 -20.62 6.13
CA GLN A 109 2.76 -19.36 6.84
C GLN A 109 4.21 -18.96 7.18
N GLY A 110 4.59 -17.72 6.85
CA GLY A 110 5.93 -17.18 7.09
C GLY A 110 7.00 -17.60 6.07
N GLU A 111 6.72 -18.52 5.14
CA GLU A 111 7.66 -18.87 4.09
C GLU A 111 7.60 -17.87 2.92
N ARG A 112 8.77 -17.45 2.43
CA ARG A 112 8.91 -16.65 1.20
C ARG A 112 9.40 -17.58 0.09
N VAL A 113 8.48 -18.09 -0.71
CA VAL A 113 8.78 -19.04 -1.81
C VAL A 113 8.68 -18.32 -3.15
N SER A 114 9.72 -18.47 -3.97
CA SER A 114 9.74 -18.01 -5.36
C SER A 114 9.05 -19.01 -6.26
N VAL A 115 8.05 -18.53 -7.00
CA VAL A 115 7.19 -19.34 -7.87
C VAL A 115 7.31 -18.84 -9.29
N CYS A 116 7.87 -19.68 -10.16
CA CYS A 116 7.96 -19.40 -11.60
C CYS A 116 6.61 -19.68 -12.27
N VAL A 117 6.11 -18.73 -13.04
CA VAL A 117 4.85 -18.87 -13.80
C VAL A 117 5.09 -19.69 -15.07
N PRO A 118 4.47 -20.87 -15.23
CA PRO A 118 4.65 -21.69 -16.43
C PRO A 118 4.22 -20.98 -17.72
N ASP A 119 4.90 -21.25 -18.84
CA ASP A 119 4.63 -20.58 -20.13
C ASP A 119 3.21 -20.83 -20.68
N ASN A 120 2.63 -21.98 -20.37
CA ASN A 120 1.29 -22.35 -20.83
C ASN A 120 0.17 -21.92 -19.86
N THR A 121 0.50 -21.12 -18.84
CA THR A 121 -0.49 -20.62 -17.87
C THR A 121 -1.52 -19.76 -18.57
N GLN A 122 -2.79 -20.14 -18.43
CA GLN A 122 -3.91 -19.36 -18.91
C GLN A 122 -4.59 -18.58 -17.80
N TYR A 123 -4.66 -19.16 -16.61
CA TYR A 123 -5.02 -18.46 -15.38
C TYR A 123 -4.42 -19.23 -14.21
N TYR A 124 -4.45 -18.62 -13.04
CA TYR A 124 -4.09 -19.27 -11.79
C TYR A 124 -5.11 -18.96 -10.71
N LYS A 125 -5.08 -19.76 -9.66
CA LYS A 125 -5.84 -19.54 -8.44
C LYS A 125 -4.96 -19.73 -7.22
N VAL A 126 -5.34 -19.06 -6.14
CA VAL A 126 -4.69 -19.20 -4.84
C VAL A 126 -5.74 -19.74 -3.89
N GLN A 127 -5.42 -20.80 -3.17
CA GLN A 127 -6.29 -21.42 -2.17
C GLN A 127 -5.69 -21.21 -0.78
N LEU A 128 -6.49 -20.75 0.17
CA LEU A 128 -6.14 -20.84 1.58
C LEU A 128 -6.62 -22.19 2.10
N VAL A 129 -5.71 -23.03 2.56
CA VAL A 129 -5.98 -24.41 2.94
C VAL A 129 -5.71 -24.62 4.43
N SER A 130 -6.62 -25.33 5.09
CA SER A 130 -6.46 -25.70 6.49
C SER A 130 -5.44 -26.82 6.66
N SER A 131 -4.60 -26.67 7.67
CA SER A 131 -3.71 -27.70 8.20
C SER A 131 -4.00 -27.90 9.69
N GLY A 132 -5.28 -28.04 10.04
CA GLY A 132 -5.75 -28.18 11.43
C GLY A 132 -6.00 -26.84 12.12
N CYS A 133 -6.42 -25.82 11.36
CA CYS A 133 -6.74 -24.51 11.91
C CYS A 133 -8.09 -24.52 12.63
N HIS A 134 -8.15 -23.91 13.82
CA HIS A 134 -9.40 -23.72 14.55
C HIS A 134 -9.94 -22.29 14.42
N ARG A 135 -9.02 -21.33 14.33
CA ARG A 135 -9.34 -19.90 14.25
C ARG A 135 -8.23 -19.18 13.53
N PHE A 136 -8.56 -18.18 12.72
CA PHE A 136 -7.56 -17.25 12.20
C PHE A 136 -8.12 -15.84 12.00
N LEU A 137 -7.21 -14.88 12.00
CA LEU A 137 -7.43 -13.51 11.58
C LEU A 137 -6.68 -13.29 10.28
N PHE A 138 -7.42 -13.12 9.19
CA PHE A 138 -6.87 -12.93 7.85
C PHE A 138 -6.93 -11.47 7.45
N GLU A 139 -5.80 -10.89 7.03
CA GLU A 139 -5.77 -9.56 6.45
C GLU A 139 -5.82 -9.61 4.92
N GLY A 140 -4.92 -10.36 4.28
CA GLY A 140 -4.82 -10.41 2.83
C GLY A 140 -3.71 -11.33 2.33
N ILE A 141 -3.77 -11.68 1.05
CA ILE A 141 -2.69 -12.31 0.29
C ILE A 141 -1.94 -11.22 -0.45
N TYR A 142 -0.61 -11.30 -0.48
CA TYR A 142 0.22 -10.44 -1.30
C TYR A 142 0.89 -11.22 -2.43
N VAL A 143 1.04 -10.58 -3.58
CA VAL A 143 1.72 -11.09 -4.78
C VAL A 143 2.66 -10.01 -5.30
N ALA A 144 3.93 -10.34 -5.47
CA ALA A 144 4.95 -9.40 -5.95
C ALA A 144 5.94 -10.10 -6.90
N GLU A 145 6.49 -9.37 -7.88
CA GLU A 145 7.65 -9.87 -8.66
C GLU A 145 8.82 -10.13 -7.69
N GLU A 146 9.63 -11.17 -7.93
CA GLU A 146 10.70 -11.62 -7.00
C GLU A 146 11.72 -10.52 -6.65
N GLN A 147 11.90 -9.54 -7.52
CA GLN A 147 12.86 -8.44 -7.39
C GLN A 147 12.39 -7.33 -6.42
N LEU A 148 11.50 -7.63 -5.47
CA LEU A 148 10.96 -6.66 -4.52
C LEU A 148 12.02 -6.21 -3.50
N ALA A 149 12.05 -4.91 -3.21
CA ALA A 149 12.83 -4.34 -2.12
C ALA A 149 12.41 -4.93 -0.76
N ASP A 150 13.36 -5.07 0.16
CA ASP A 150 13.06 -5.48 1.52
C ASP A 150 12.46 -4.31 2.29
N TYR A 151 11.35 -4.55 3.01
CA TYR A 151 10.74 -3.55 3.89
C TYR A 151 11.75 -3.14 4.97
N THR A 152 11.87 -1.83 5.21
CA THR A 152 12.81 -1.26 6.18
C THR A 152 12.29 -1.40 7.61
N VAL A 153 10.99 -1.20 7.82
CA VAL A 153 10.30 -1.34 9.11
C VAL A 153 8.96 -1.98 8.86
N ASP A 154 8.76 -3.22 9.34
CA ASP A 154 7.49 -3.96 9.32
C ASP A 154 6.45 -3.44 8.30
N ARG A 155 6.57 -3.89 7.04
CA ARG A 155 5.66 -3.56 5.92
C ARG A 155 5.68 -2.11 5.41
N TYR A 156 6.49 -1.24 5.99
CA TYR A 156 6.89 0.04 5.39
C TYR A 156 8.23 -0.08 4.69
N TRP A 157 8.37 0.71 3.64
CA TRP A 157 9.57 0.78 2.84
C TRP A 157 9.93 2.25 2.63
N ILE A 158 11.22 2.55 2.77
CA ILE A 158 11.82 3.84 2.51
C ILE A 158 12.90 3.60 1.46
N SER A 159 12.89 4.38 0.39
CA SER A 159 13.90 4.27 -0.67
C SER A 159 15.27 4.73 -0.21
N ASP A 160 16.30 4.40 -0.99
CA ASP A 160 17.53 5.21 -0.97
C ASP A 160 17.22 6.62 -1.49
N LEU A 161 18.10 7.59 -1.22
CA LEU A 161 17.99 8.94 -1.78
C LEU A 161 18.18 8.90 -3.31
N LEU A 162 17.12 9.22 -4.05
CA LEU A 162 17.08 9.20 -5.51
C LEU A 162 17.39 10.58 -6.09
N HIS A 163 17.92 10.59 -7.33
CA HIS A 163 18.16 11.80 -8.12
C HIS A 163 18.96 12.88 -7.38
N GLN A 164 20.06 12.45 -6.74
CA GLN A 164 20.90 13.32 -5.93
C GLN A 164 21.44 14.52 -6.72
N ASP A 165 21.27 15.72 -6.16
CA ASP A 165 21.76 16.99 -6.68
C ASP A 165 22.35 17.81 -5.52
N SER A 166 23.68 17.93 -5.49
CA SER A 166 24.41 18.61 -4.42
C SER A 166 24.28 20.14 -4.46
N GLU A 167 23.76 20.71 -5.55
CA GLU A 167 23.52 22.16 -5.66
C GLU A 167 22.18 22.55 -5.00
N LYS A 168 21.37 21.57 -4.60
CA LYS A 168 20.05 21.76 -4.00
C LYS A 168 20.07 21.36 -2.53
N GLU A 169 19.70 22.31 -1.68
CA GLU A 169 19.66 22.15 -0.22
C GLU A 169 18.30 21.62 0.29
N THR A 170 17.41 21.24 -0.62
CA THR A 170 16.07 20.73 -0.30
C THR A 170 15.99 19.24 -0.58
N MET A 171 15.50 18.49 0.41
CA MET A 171 15.11 17.09 0.25
C MET A 171 13.59 16.98 0.12
N TYR A 172 13.12 16.15 -0.81
CA TYR A 172 11.72 15.86 -1.02
C TYR A 172 11.38 14.48 -0.46
N VAL A 173 10.38 14.38 0.40
CA VAL A 173 9.89 13.11 0.95
C VAL A 173 8.49 12.86 0.42
N CYS A 174 8.35 11.94 -0.54
CA CYS A 174 7.09 11.66 -1.20
C CYS A 174 6.43 10.40 -0.66
N PHE A 175 5.25 10.56 -0.07
CA PHE A 175 4.43 9.45 0.38
C PHE A 175 3.61 8.91 -0.79
N THR A 176 3.70 7.62 -1.05
CA THR A 176 2.85 6.99 -2.06
C THR A 176 1.41 6.89 -1.58
N GLU A 177 0.46 7.16 -2.48
CA GLU A 177 -0.96 6.96 -2.22
C GLU A 177 -1.30 5.48 -2.44
N PRO A 178 -1.80 4.76 -1.42
CA PRO A 178 -2.19 3.37 -1.59
C PRO A 178 -3.38 3.28 -2.54
N GLU A 179 -3.32 2.30 -3.44
CA GLU A 179 -4.36 2.09 -4.43
C GLU A 179 -5.20 0.86 -4.10
N LEU A 180 -6.34 0.71 -4.80
CA LEU A 180 -7.18 -0.46 -4.61
C LEU A 180 -6.38 -1.73 -4.93
N ASN A 181 -6.25 -2.60 -3.92
CA ASN A 181 -5.59 -3.91 -4.05
C ASN A 181 -4.13 -3.85 -4.50
N ARG A 182 -3.44 -2.72 -4.33
CA ARG A 182 -2.01 -2.61 -4.60
C ARG A 182 -1.34 -1.53 -3.77
N THR A 183 -0.05 -1.69 -3.50
CA THR A 183 0.77 -0.61 -2.94
C THR A 183 0.75 0.60 -3.85
N GLY A 184 0.92 1.79 -3.26
CA GLY A 184 1.12 2.99 -4.06
C GLY A 184 2.38 2.85 -4.92
N PHE A 185 2.36 3.45 -6.11
CA PHE A 185 3.51 3.40 -7.02
C PHE A 185 3.69 4.75 -7.69
N ILE A 186 4.95 5.20 -7.78
CA ILE A 186 5.31 6.41 -8.51
C ILE A 186 6.21 6.00 -9.69
N PRO A 187 5.74 6.16 -10.94
CA PRO A 187 6.52 5.82 -12.12
C PRO A 187 7.87 6.53 -12.16
N GLU A 188 8.88 5.90 -12.76
CA GLU A 188 10.24 6.46 -12.90
C GLU A 188 10.23 7.85 -13.53
N ARG A 189 9.47 8.05 -14.62
CA ARG A 189 9.30 9.36 -15.28
C ARG A 189 8.74 10.48 -14.38
N VAL A 190 8.07 10.12 -13.30
CA VAL A 190 7.52 11.08 -12.31
C VAL A 190 8.55 11.32 -11.22
N ARG A 191 9.31 10.29 -10.81
CA ARG A 191 10.39 10.43 -9.84
C ARG A 191 11.55 11.27 -10.37
N GLU A 192 11.90 11.09 -11.65
CA GLU A 192 12.93 11.87 -12.36
C GLU A 192 12.62 13.38 -12.42
N HIS A 193 11.37 13.76 -12.16
CA HIS A 193 10.96 15.15 -12.06
C HIS A 193 11.55 15.84 -10.82
N PHE A 194 11.88 15.08 -9.76
CA PHE A 194 12.42 15.59 -8.50
C PHE A 194 13.93 15.42 -8.40
N SER A 195 14.59 16.39 -7.74
CA SER A 195 15.95 16.27 -7.20
C SER A 195 15.89 15.88 -5.72
N ASN A 196 16.84 15.06 -5.25
CA ASN A 196 16.95 14.66 -3.83
C ASN A 196 15.64 14.11 -3.24
N VAL A 197 15.09 13.07 -3.86
CA VAL A 197 13.78 12.52 -3.47
C VAL A 197 13.89 11.19 -2.75
N LEU A 198 13.20 11.12 -1.62
CA LEU A 198 12.94 9.91 -0.85
C LEU A 198 11.50 9.46 -1.11
N ILE A 199 11.31 8.18 -1.45
CA ILE A 199 9.98 7.60 -1.65
C ILE A 199 9.63 6.75 -0.43
N VAL A 200 8.43 6.97 0.09
CA VAL A 200 7.90 6.25 1.24
C VAL A 200 6.66 5.46 0.81
N ASN A 201 6.69 4.15 1.04
CA ASN A 201 5.60 3.24 0.70
C ASN A 201 5.22 2.39 1.90
N SER A 202 3.99 1.89 1.87
CA SER A 202 3.47 0.96 2.85
C SER A 202 2.64 -0.09 2.16
N SER A 203 2.80 -1.32 2.61
CA SER A 203 1.95 -2.42 2.19
C SER A 203 0.74 -2.61 3.10
N TYR A 204 0.61 -1.84 4.18
CA TYR A 204 -0.60 -1.80 4.99
C TYR A 204 -1.78 -1.25 4.19
N ARG A 205 -2.97 -1.74 4.53
CA ARG A 205 -4.22 -1.18 4.03
C ARG A 205 -4.32 0.30 4.45
N GLU A 206 -4.62 1.17 3.49
CA GLU A 206 -4.60 2.64 3.66
C GLU A 206 -3.30 3.17 4.29
N ALA A 207 -2.18 2.45 4.15
CA ALA A 207 -0.85 2.76 4.71
C ALA A 207 -0.82 3.09 6.21
N LEU A 208 -1.88 2.81 6.98
CA LEU A 208 -2.13 3.35 8.33
C LEU A 208 -1.89 4.87 8.43
N LEU A 209 -2.22 5.61 7.36
CA LEU A 209 -1.92 7.04 7.20
C LEU A 209 -0.44 7.42 7.37
N TYR A 210 0.47 6.46 7.33
CA TYR A 210 1.88 6.62 7.67
C TYR A 210 2.12 7.14 9.11
N MET A 211 1.22 6.84 10.05
CA MET A 211 1.25 7.36 11.42
C MET A 211 1.61 6.30 12.49
N GLU A 212 2.11 5.14 12.06
CA GLU A 212 2.56 4.09 12.99
C GLU A 212 3.80 4.57 13.76
N GLU A 213 3.82 4.34 15.08
CA GLU A 213 4.79 4.97 16.00
C GLU A 213 6.24 4.62 15.66
N ARG A 214 6.53 3.34 15.39
CA ARG A 214 7.90 2.89 15.09
C ARG A 214 8.37 3.38 13.73
N PHE A 215 7.49 3.29 12.73
CA PHE A 215 7.77 3.81 11.40
C PHE A 215 8.06 5.32 11.43
N TYR A 216 7.26 6.06 12.20
CA TYR A 216 7.42 7.49 12.37
C TYR A 216 8.80 7.85 12.90
N GLU A 217 9.24 7.20 13.98
CA GLU A 217 10.59 7.39 14.54
C GLU A 217 11.67 7.07 13.50
N THR A 218 11.56 5.93 12.82
CA THR A 218 12.57 5.50 11.84
C THR A 218 12.66 6.46 10.64
N LEU A 219 11.54 6.99 10.16
CA LEU A 219 11.54 7.94 9.05
C LEU A 219 12.20 9.26 9.46
N LEU A 220 11.95 9.76 10.67
CA LEU A 220 12.60 10.97 11.17
C LEU A 220 14.12 10.77 11.31
N GLU A 221 14.56 9.64 11.89
CA GLU A 221 15.98 9.29 11.99
C GLU A 221 16.63 9.24 10.60
N THR A 222 16.00 8.58 9.63
CA THR A 222 16.50 8.49 8.24
C THR A 222 16.64 9.88 7.60
N ILE A 223 15.66 10.76 7.83
CA ILE A 223 15.67 12.13 7.32
C ILE A 223 16.80 12.95 7.94
N GLU A 224 17.02 12.83 9.25
CA GLU A 224 18.10 13.52 9.95
C GLU A 224 19.48 13.05 9.51
N GLU A 225 19.67 11.74 9.33
CA GLU A 225 20.91 11.16 8.80
C GLU A 225 21.23 11.69 7.41
N LEU A 226 20.27 11.64 6.48
CA LEU A 226 20.45 12.14 5.12
C LEU A 226 20.66 13.66 5.06
N ALA A 227 19.96 14.42 5.91
CA ALA A 227 20.13 15.87 6.00
C ALA A 227 21.54 16.24 6.46
N GLN A 228 22.13 15.47 7.38
CA GLN A 228 23.52 15.67 7.82
C GLN A 228 24.54 15.25 6.76
N GLU A 229 24.30 14.13 6.07
CA GLU A 229 25.21 13.61 5.05
C GLU A 229 25.29 14.53 3.82
N HIS A 230 24.15 15.06 3.38
CA HIS A 230 24.02 15.83 2.14
C HIS A 230 23.81 17.33 2.37
N PHE A 231 23.88 17.81 3.62
CA PHE A 231 23.72 19.21 4.00
C PHE A 231 22.38 19.83 3.56
N PHE A 232 21.28 19.09 3.71
CA PHE A 232 19.95 19.61 3.42
C PHE A 232 19.49 20.58 4.52
N GLU A 233 19.11 21.79 4.13
CA GLU A 233 18.57 22.82 5.03
C GLU A 233 17.04 22.77 5.12
N LYS A 234 16.39 22.18 4.10
CA LYS A 234 14.93 22.16 3.92
C LYS A 234 14.42 20.76 3.61
N VAL A 235 13.22 20.46 4.13
CA VAL A 235 12.51 19.20 3.82
C VAL A 235 11.09 19.50 3.34
N ALA A 236 10.77 19.08 2.13
CA ALA A 236 9.43 19.20 1.55
C ALA A 236 8.74 17.83 1.56
N PHE A 237 7.68 17.69 2.35
CA PHE A 237 6.85 16.49 2.36
C PHE A 237 5.77 16.58 1.28
N VAL A 238 5.64 15.54 0.46
CA VAL A 238 4.80 15.57 -0.74
C VAL A 238 3.72 14.50 -0.65
N GLY A 239 2.47 14.93 -0.82
CA GLY A 239 1.30 14.07 -0.99
C GLY A 239 0.57 14.36 -2.30
N TYR A 240 -0.19 13.37 -2.79
CA TYR A 240 -0.97 13.49 -4.02
C TYR A 240 -2.36 12.83 -3.96
N GLY A 241 -2.77 12.40 -2.77
CA GLY A 241 -4.09 11.83 -2.50
C GLY A 241 -4.42 11.90 -1.01
N VAL A 242 -5.57 11.35 -0.62
CA VAL A 242 -6.13 11.54 0.73
C VAL A 242 -5.22 11.03 1.86
N ILE A 243 -4.49 9.93 1.65
CA ILE A 243 -3.63 9.31 2.66
C ILE A 243 -2.25 10.01 2.68
N SER A 244 -1.65 10.20 1.51
CA SER A 244 -0.35 10.84 1.36
C SER A 244 -0.36 12.31 1.74
N ASN A 245 -1.44 13.05 1.46
CA ASN A 245 -1.58 14.46 1.85
C ASN A 245 -1.63 14.63 3.37
N ILE A 246 -2.42 13.79 4.07
CA ILE A 246 -2.51 13.90 5.53
C ILE A 246 -1.19 13.51 6.21
N ALA A 247 -0.46 12.53 5.65
CA ALA A 247 0.89 12.21 6.07
C ALA A 247 1.84 13.41 5.85
N ALA A 248 1.85 14.00 4.66
CA ALA A 248 2.69 15.15 4.36
C ALA A 248 2.48 16.31 5.35
N LEU A 249 1.22 16.65 5.65
CA LEU A 249 0.89 17.66 6.67
C LEU A 249 1.39 17.26 8.06
N HIS A 250 1.30 15.98 8.42
CA HIS A 250 1.68 15.50 9.76
C HIS A 250 3.18 15.61 10.00
N TYR A 251 3.98 15.15 9.04
CA TYR A 251 5.44 15.17 9.13
C TYR A 251 6.02 16.57 8.97
N SER A 252 5.39 17.46 8.18
CA SER A 252 5.86 18.85 8.03
C SER A 252 5.71 19.71 9.30
N LYS A 253 5.14 19.18 10.38
CA LYS A 253 5.07 19.89 11.67
C LYS A 253 6.33 19.70 12.52
N GLN A 254 7.13 18.69 12.19
CA GLN A 254 8.17 18.19 13.08
C GLN A 254 9.47 18.98 12.96
N PHE A 255 9.70 19.60 11.81
CA PHE A 255 10.91 20.36 11.54
C PHE A 255 10.60 21.84 11.31
N GLY A 256 11.45 22.72 11.87
CA GLY A 256 11.32 24.18 11.71
C GLY A 256 11.35 24.63 10.25
N ASN A 257 12.22 24.02 9.43
CA ASN A 257 12.37 24.30 7.99
C ASN A 257 11.76 23.20 7.11
N SER A 258 10.60 22.68 7.53
CA SER A 258 9.81 21.79 6.67
C SER A 258 8.58 22.47 6.09
N TYR A 259 8.14 21.92 4.95
CA TYR A 259 7.01 22.37 4.16
C TYR A 259 6.20 21.17 3.68
N ALA A 260 4.92 21.38 3.37
CA ALA A 260 4.06 20.36 2.77
C ALA A 260 3.58 20.79 1.40
N LEU A 261 3.71 19.90 0.42
CA LEU A 261 3.17 20.04 -0.94
C LEU A 261 2.03 19.03 -1.08
N VAL A 262 0.81 19.52 -1.22
CA VAL A 262 -0.39 18.68 -1.20
C VAL A 262 -1.33 19.03 -2.36
N THR A 263 -2.23 18.09 -2.68
CA THR A 263 -3.41 18.40 -3.50
C THR A 263 -4.55 18.87 -2.61
N ASP A 264 -5.67 19.28 -3.21
CA ASP A 264 -6.88 19.69 -2.49
C ASP A 264 -7.76 18.51 -2.03
N GLU A 265 -7.26 17.28 -2.14
CA GLU A 265 -7.99 16.05 -1.83
C GLU A 265 -7.77 15.61 -0.37
N PHE A 266 -8.83 15.72 0.43
CA PHE A 266 -8.85 15.32 1.84
C PHE A 266 -10.18 14.67 2.21
N LEU A 267 -10.14 13.75 3.18
CA LEU A 267 -11.34 13.19 3.80
C LEU A 267 -11.86 14.10 4.92
N SER A 268 -13.07 13.82 5.40
CA SER A 268 -13.58 14.45 6.62
C SER A 268 -12.81 13.97 7.85
N GLU A 269 -12.79 14.77 8.92
CA GLU A 269 -12.18 14.39 10.20
C GLU A 269 -12.69 13.03 10.70
N LEU A 270 -13.99 12.80 10.61
CA LEU A 270 -14.62 11.56 11.06
C LEU A 270 -14.16 10.35 10.24
N ASP A 271 -13.97 10.53 8.93
CA ASP A 271 -13.53 9.44 8.07
C ASP A 271 -12.06 9.08 8.32
N TYR A 272 -11.18 10.07 8.52
CA TYR A 272 -9.80 9.79 8.96
C TYR A 272 -9.75 9.08 10.32
N GLN A 273 -10.58 9.48 11.28
CA GLN A 273 -10.65 8.81 12.58
C GLN A 273 -11.06 7.34 12.45
N ARG A 274 -11.99 7.03 11.54
CA ARG A 274 -12.44 5.65 11.26
C ARG A 274 -11.35 4.79 10.65
N LEU A 275 -10.51 5.34 9.77
CA LEU A 275 -9.40 4.60 9.17
C LEU A 275 -8.41 4.08 10.22
N LEU A 276 -8.20 4.84 11.30
CA LEU A 276 -7.26 4.48 12.36
C LEU A 276 -7.89 3.76 13.55
N GLU A 277 -9.22 3.71 13.66
CA GLU A 277 -9.91 3.29 14.89
C GLU A 277 -9.44 1.93 15.42
N ARG A 278 -9.18 0.98 14.52
CA ARG A 278 -8.69 -0.36 14.88
C ARG A 278 -7.19 -0.42 15.15
N TYR A 279 -6.40 0.48 14.57
CA TYR A 279 -4.95 0.55 14.74
C TYR A 279 -4.53 1.56 15.80
N ARG A 280 -5.47 2.09 16.61
CA ARG A 280 -5.20 3.04 17.69
C ARG A 280 -4.13 2.60 18.70
N SER A 281 -3.88 1.29 18.83
CA SER A 281 -2.82 0.79 19.71
C SER A 281 -1.42 0.82 19.07
N ARG A 282 -1.34 0.96 17.74
CA ARG A 282 -0.09 1.00 16.95
C ARG A 282 0.20 2.39 16.40
N VAL A 283 -0.83 3.18 16.23
CA VAL A 283 -0.80 4.50 15.62
C VAL A 283 -1.02 5.54 16.71
N ASN A 284 -0.24 6.61 16.69
CA ASN A 284 -0.47 7.76 17.54
C ASN A 284 -1.24 8.83 16.72
N PRO A 285 -2.59 8.81 16.71
CA PRO A 285 -3.35 9.68 15.83
C PRO A 285 -3.22 11.13 16.28
N PRO A 286 -2.93 12.07 15.36
CA PRO A 286 -2.97 13.48 15.66
C PRO A 286 -4.41 13.95 15.91
N ILE A 287 -4.55 15.17 16.41
CA ILE A 287 -5.83 15.86 16.39
C ILE A 287 -6.12 16.24 14.93
N PHE A 288 -6.85 15.38 14.22
CA PHE A 288 -7.14 15.54 12.78
C PHE A 288 -7.73 16.90 12.44
N LYS A 289 -8.58 17.47 13.31
CA LYS A 289 -9.10 18.82 13.11
C LYS A 289 -8.00 19.87 12.98
N GLU A 290 -7.01 19.85 13.86
CA GLU A 290 -5.88 20.79 13.83
C GLU A 290 -5.00 20.54 12.62
N LEU A 291 -4.77 19.28 12.28
CA LEU A 291 -3.98 18.89 11.12
C LEU A 291 -4.65 19.33 9.81
N LEU A 292 -5.97 19.17 9.69
CA LEU A 292 -6.72 19.63 8.54
C LEU A 292 -6.76 21.16 8.45
N LEU A 293 -6.80 21.89 9.57
CA LEU A 293 -6.71 23.36 9.53
C LEU A 293 -5.35 23.84 9.00
N GLN A 294 -4.28 23.07 9.20
CA GLN A 294 -2.96 23.40 8.71
C GLN A 294 -2.86 23.45 7.19
N GLN A 295 -3.74 22.76 6.46
CA GLN A 295 -3.77 22.82 4.99
C GLN A 295 -3.92 24.27 4.48
N PHE A 296 -4.48 25.16 5.29
CA PHE A 296 -4.68 26.58 4.97
C PHE A 296 -3.54 27.49 5.44
N ASN A 297 -2.41 26.95 5.92
CA ASN A 297 -1.25 27.74 6.33
C ASN A 297 -0.36 28.09 5.12
N PRO A 298 -0.41 29.33 4.59
CA PRO A 298 0.25 29.67 3.33
C PRO A 298 1.77 29.74 3.42
N THR A 299 2.34 29.81 4.64
CA THR A 299 3.79 29.88 4.84
C THR A 299 4.44 28.50 4.93
N LYS A 300 3.64 27.45 5.13
CA LYS A 300 4.11 26.07 5.35
C LYS A 300 3.51 25.05 4.40
N VAL A 301 2.36 25.33 3.82
CA VAL A 301 1.64 24.40 2.95
C VAL A 301 1.39 25.05 1.61
N LYS A 302 1.73 24.33 0.54
CA LYS A 302 1.45 24.73 -0.83
C LYS A 302 0.54 23.69 -1.48
N GLU A 303 -0.64 24.15 -1.91
CA GLU A 303 -1.48 23.39 -2.83
C GLU A 303 -0.94 23.55 -4.25
N TYR A 304 -0.61 22.44 -4.91
CA TYR A 304 -0.01 22.47 -6.26
C TYR A 304 -0.97 21.98 -7.37
N ALA A 305 -2.09 21.35 -7.02
CA ALA A 305 -3.12 20.93 -7.97
C ALA A 305 -4.52 21.05 -7.36
N ASP A 306 -5.44 21.62 -8.13
CA ASP A 306 -6.87 21.76 -7.81
C ASP A 306 -7.68 20.73 -8.61
N LEU A 307 -8.17 19.70 -7.91
CA LEU A 307 -8.99 18.62 -8.48
C LEU A 307 -10.49 18.97 -8.47
N LYS A 308 -10.94 19.91 -7.62
CA LYS A 308 -12.35 20.35 -7.55
C LYS A 308 -12.87 20.96 -8.85
N THR A 309 -11.98 21.39 -9.74
CA THR A 309 -12.34 21.89 -11.09
C THR A 309 -12.63 20.79 -12.12
N ARG A 310 -12.41 19.50 -11.79
CA ARG A 310 -12.61 18.40 -12.74
C ARG A 310 -14.09 18.12 -13.04
N PRO A 311 -14.41 17.66 -14.27
CA PRO A 311 -15.78 17.32 -14.66
C PRO A 311 -16.38 16.25 -13.73
N ARG A 312 -17.64 16.46 -13.31
CA ARG A 312 -18.37 15.51 -12.45
C ARG A 312 -18.49 14.11 -13.06
N GLU A 313 -18.39 13.95 -14.38
CA GLU A 313 -18.42 12.63 -15.02
C GLU A 313 -17.21 11.75 -14.63
N LEU A 314 -16.07 12.36 -14.26
CA LEU A 314 -14.87 11.63 -13.85
C LEU A 314 -14.91 11.17 -12.39
N ALA A 315 -15.77 11.75 -11.54
CA ALA A 315 -15.83 11.43 -10.11
C ALA A 315 -16.07 9.94 -9.84
N ASN A 316 -16.81 9.25 -10.74
CA ASN A 316 -17.13 7.83 -10.60
C ASN A 316 -15.99 6.88 -11.03
N ILE A 317 -14.92 7.38 -11.64
CA ILE A 317 -13.76 6.58 -12.07
C ILE A 317 -12.44 7.15 -11.54
N GLU A 318 -12.49 8.21 -10.74
CA GLU A 318 -11.31 8.90 -10.22
C GLU A 318 -10.42 8.00 -9.35
N TYR A 319 -11.04 7.06 -8.64
CA TYR A 319 -10.32 6.04 -7.87
C TYR A 319 -9.53 5.03 -8.74
N LEU A 320 -9.78 5.01 -10.05
CA LEU A 320 -9.04 4.17 -11.02
C LEU A 320 -7.92 4.92 -11.72
N LEU A 321 -7.84 6.25 -11.57
CA LEU A 321 -6.82 7.06 -12.19
C LEU A 321 -5.54 6.99 -11.36
N ASP A 322 -4.41 6.76 -12.01
CA ASP A 322 -3.09 6.89 -11.39
C ASP A 322 -2.85 8.38 -11.07
N LYS A 323 -2.98 8.71 -9.78
CA LYS A 323 -2.85 10.08 -9.27
C LYS A 323 -1.39 10.53 -9.16
N SER A 324 -0.42 9.64 -9.27
CA SER A 324 1.00 10.00 -9.18
C SER A 324 1.40 11.02 -10.28
N PHE A 325 0.70 11.04 -11.42
CA PHE A 325 0.94 12.04 -12.47
C PHE A 325 0.68 13.49 -12.04
N LEU A 326 -0.10 13.71 -10.97
CA LEU A 326 -0.28 15.05 -10.41
C LEU A 326 1.04 15.65 -9.93
N LEU A 327 1.99 14.82 -9.48
CA LEU A 327 3.29 15.27 -9.01
C LEU A 327 4.10 16.03 -10.08
N GLN A 328 3.86 15.76 -11.37
CA GLN A 328 4.50 16.49 -12.46
C GLN A 328 3.99 17.94 -12.61
N ALA A 329 2.90 18.30 -11.96
CA ALA A 329 2.41 19.68 -11.91
C ALA A 329 3.22 20.57 -10.95
N ILE A 330 4.06 19.97 -10.10
CA ILE A 330 4.90 20.71 -9.15
C ILE A 330 6.03 21.40 -9.91
N ASP A 331 5.99 22.73 -9.95
CA ASP A 331 7.08 23.54 -10.52
C ASP A 331 8.16 23.76 -9.46
N LEU A 332 9.21 22.93 -9.48
CA LEU A 332 10.24 22.93 -8.45
C LEU A 332 10.95 24.28 -8.30
N GLU A 333 11.18 25.02 -9.38
CA GLU A 333 11.81 26.34 -9.30
C GLU A 333 10.95 27.32 -8.49
N LYS A 334 9.64 27.34 -8.77
CA LYS A 334 8.69 28.17 -8.02
C LYS A 334 8.52 27.70 -6.57
N ILE A 335 8.60 26.39 -6.33
CA ILE A 335 8.52 25.84 -4.97
C ILE A 335 9.74 26.25 -4.15
N GLU A 336 10.95 26.13 -4.70
CA GLU A 336 12.17 26.60 -4.03
C GLU A 336 12.13 28.10 -3.71
N GLU A 337 11.65 28.93 -4.66
CA GLU A 337 11.46 30.36 -4.42
C GLU A 337 10.44 30.63 -3.31
N TRP A 338 9.29 29.96 -3.34
CA TRP A 338 8.27 30.08 -2.30
C TRP A 338 8.79 29.63 -0.92
N MET A 339 9.54 28.53 -0.83
CA MET A 339 10.12 28.09 0.44
C MET A 339 11.07 29.12 1.00
N ARG A 340 11.95 29.69 0.16
CA ARG A 340 12.90 30.74 0.53
C ARG A 340 12.22 32.01 1.03
N GLU A 341 11.10 32.41 0.42
CA GLU A 341 10.32 33.57 0.88
C GLU A 341 9.66 33.34 2.25
N ASN A 342 9.46 32.09 2.64
CA ASN A 342 8.79 31.68 3.87
C ASN A 342 9.74 30.96 4.85
N GLU A 343 11.06 31.10 4.66
CA GLU A 343 12.07 30.78 5.66
C GLU A 343 11.93 31.77 6.83
N ASN A 344 11.92 31.24 8.05
CA ASN A 344 11.82 32.04 9.28
C ASN A 344 13.17 32.54 9.75
#